data_AF-A0A7S4C411-F1
#
_entry.id   AF-A0A7S4C411-F1
#
_cell.length_a   1.000
_cell.length_b   1.000
_cell.length_c   1.000
_cell.angle_alpha   90.00
_cell.angle_beta   90.00
_cell.angle_gamma   90.00
#
_symmetry.space_group_name_H-M   'P 1'
#
loop_
_entity.id
_entity.type
_entity.pdbx_description
1 polymer ?
#
loop_
_entity_poly.entity_id
_entity_poly.type
_entity_poly.pdbx_seq_one_letter_code
_entity_poly.pdbx_strand_id
1 'polypeptide(L)'
;VFTGVALVLLRVSAQLLYYPKFCRSYFSLLDALLDAHPQRTLLLGPQLCFSLGASLTFGFRHYDTIISRTALETAYNLARRFSQMGADAHASADAGALTLIQTLLSRLLLELVGRRLHPDVVDPAAGNALLGLIVAVPQYWPALVQ
;
A
#
# COMPACT_ATOMS: atom_id res chain seq x y z
N VAL A 1 10.52 11.88 15.71
CA VAL A 1 10.94 10.90 14.67
C VAL A 1 9.86 10.73 13.60
N PHE A 2 8.59 10.49 13.98
CA PHE A 2 7.47 10.31 13.03
C PHE A 2 7.24 11.48 12.06
N THR A 3 7.41 12.73 12.52
CA THR A 3 7.33 13.95 11.69
C THR A 3 8.41 14.01 10.61
N GLY A 4 9.64 13.55 10.90
CA GLY A 4 10.72 13.49 9.92
C GLY A 4 10.44 12.48 8.82
N VAL A 5 9.82 11.35 9.17
CA VAL A 5 9.47 10.32 8.18
C VAL A 5 8.24 10.69 7.36
N ALA A 6 7.24 11.36 7.96
CA ALA A 6 6.13 11.95 7.20
C ALA A 6 6.63 12.97 6.16
N LEU A 7 7.65 13.77 6.51
CA LEU A 7 8.33 14.69 5.59
C LEU A 7 9.07 13.95 4.46
N VAL A 8 9.72 12.82 4.76
CA VAL A 8 10.37 11.97 3.73
C VAL A 8 9.32 11.33 2.82
N LEU A 9 8.23 10.78 3.37
CA LEU A 9 7.10 10.22 2.62
C LEU A 9 6.50 11.24 1.64
N LEU A 10 6.35 12.50 2.06
CA LEU A 10 5.84 13.58 1.22
C LEU A 10 6.87 14.10 0.19
N ARG A 11 8.17 13.88 0.43
CA ARG A 11 9.28 14.41 -0.40
C ARG A 11 9.97 13.40 -1.30
N VAL A 12 9.67 12.10 -1.22
CA VAL A 12 10.19 11.14 -2.21
C VAL A 12 9.55 11.44 -3.56
N SER A 13 10.27 12.22 -4.36
CA SER A 13 9.91 12.47 -5.75
C SER A 13 10.18 11.21 -6.58
N ALA A 14 9.41 11.01 -7.66
CA ALA A 14 9.62 9.92 -8.61
C ALA A 14 11.07 9.82 -9.15
N GLN A 15 11.83 10.92 -9.10
CA GLN A 15 13.23 10.98 -9.52
C GLN A 15 14.19 10.30 -8.53
N LEU A 16 13.88 10.25 -7.24
CA LEU A 16 14.69 9.54 -6.24
C LEU A 16 14.49 8.02 -6.30
N LEU A 17 13.31 7.59 -6.75
CA LEU A 17 12.98 6.17 -6.95
C LEU A 17 13.75 5.55 -8.13
N TYR A 18 14.35 6.36 -9.02
CA TYR A 18 15.25 5.87 -10.06
C TYR A 18 16.55 5.26 -9.50
N TYR A 19 16.95 5.62 -8.27
CA TYR A 19 18.12 5.05 -7.63
C TYR A 19 17.76 3.75 -6.90
N PRO A 20 18.18 2.56 -7.39
CA PRO A 20 17.67 1.28 -6.90
C PRO A 20 18.00 1.02 -5.43
N LYS A 21 19.17 1.47 -4.96
CA LYS A 21 19.56 1.36 -3.55
C LYS A 21 18.66 2.19 -2.64
N PHE A 22 18.36 3.43 -3.03
CA PHE A 22 17.47 4.30 -2.29
C PHE A 22 16.04 3.76 -2.30
N CYS A 23 15.56 3.30 -3.45
CA CYS A 23 14.23 2.72 -3.59
C CYS A 23 14.03 1.52 -2.65
N ARG A 24 14.98 0.58 -2.61
CA ARG A 24 14.92 -0.56 -1.67
C ARG A 24 14.89 -0.10 -0.21
N SER A 25 15.78 0.81 0.18
CA SER A 25 15.80 1.35 1.55
C SER A 25 14.52 2.11 1.90
N TYR A 26 13.93 2.82 0.94
CA TYR A 26 12.68 3.55 1.13
C TYR A 26 11.51 2.59 1.41
N PHE A 27 11.31 1.56 0.59
CA PHE A 27 10.23 0.59 0.81
C PHE A 27 10.42 -0.22 2.09
N SER A 28 11.65 -0.61 2.41
CA SER A 28 11.95 -1.27 3.69
C SER A 28 11.65 -0.39 4.90
N LEU A 29 11.95 0.90 4.82
CA LEU A 29 11.61 1.87 5.86
C LEU A 29 10.09 2.07 5.96
N LEU A 30 9.40 2.08 4.82
CA LEU A 30 7.96 2.24 4.74
C LEU A 30 7.25 1.06 5.43
N ASP A 31 7.67 -0.17 5.13
CA ASP A 31 7.17 -1.39 5.76
C ASP A 31 7.43 -1.40 7.28
N ALA A 32 8.67 -1.10 7.69
CA ALA A 32 9.04 -1.01 9.10
C ALA A 32 8.26 0.06 9.87
N LEU A 33 7.93 1.19 9.22
CA LEU A 33 7.13 2.24 9.84
C LEU A 33 5.67 1.82 10.05
N LEU A 34 5.11 1.09 9.08
CA LEU A 34 3.77 0.54 9.17
C LEU A 34 3.66 -0.52 10.27
N ASP A 35 4.70 -1.33 10.44
CA ASP A 35 4.77 -2.29 11.53
C ASP A 35 4.96 -1.63 12.90
N ALA A 36 5.80 -0.59 13.00
CA ALA A 36 6.07 0.08 14.26
C ALA A 36 4.91 0.95 14.77
N HIS A 37 4.13 1.56 13.87
CA HIS A 37 3.11 2.55 14.23
C HIS A 37 1.81 2.44 13.41
N PRO A 38 1.10 1.29 13.46
CA PRO A 38 -0.07 1.01 12.63
C PRO A 38 -1.24 1.98 12.87
N GLN A 39 -1.41 2.48 14.10
CA GLN A 39 -2.49 3.43 14.41
C GLN A 39 -2.25 4.81 13.80
N ARG A 40 -1.00 5.24 13.69
CA ARG A 40 -0.67 6.58 13.15
C ARG A 40 -0.65 6.60 11.62
N THR A 41 -0.53 5.44 11.00
CA THR A 41 -0.42 5.31 9.55
C THR A 41 -1.77 5.31 8.87
N LEU A 42 -2.80 4.81 9.55
CA LEU A 42 -4.18 4.90 9.05
C LEU A 42 -4.89 6.19 9.49
N LEU A 43 -4.27 6.96 10.39
CA LEU A 43 -4.65 8.34 10.73
C LEU A 43 -3.77 9.38 10.00
N LEU A 44 -3.07 8.97 8.94
CA LEU A 44 -2.35 9.89 8.07
C LEU A 44 -3.37 10.82 7.39
N GLY A 45 -3.09 12.12 7.38
CA GLY A 45 -3.91 13.07 6.63
C GLY A 45 -3.99 12.68 5.14
N PRO A 46 -5.03 13.12 4.41
CA PRO A 46 -5.37 12.63 3.08
C PRO A 46 -4.23 12.77 2.06
N GLN A 47 -3.39 13.80 2.16
CA GLN A 47 -2.22 13.99 1.29
C GLN A 47 -1.14 12.91 1.48
N LEU A 48 -0.95 12.44 2.71
CA LEU A 48 0.03 11.40 3.03
C LEU A 48 -0.49 10.03 2.59
N CYS A 49 -1.79 9.76 2.76
CA CYS A 49 -2.44 8.58 2.19
C CYS A 49 -2.30 8.57 0.66
N PHE A 50 -2.57 9.69 -0.01
CA PHE A 50 -2.38 9.78 -1.47
C PHE A 50 -0.93 9.48 -1.89
N SER A 51 0.04 10.09 -1.21
CA SER A 51 1.47 9.89 -1.51
C SER A 51 1.89 8.43 -1.28
N LEU A 52 1.43 7.83 -0.18
CA LEU A 52 1.66 6.43 0.14
C LEU A 52 1.06 5.49 -0.91
N GLY A 53 -0.20 5.72 -1.31
CA GLY A 53 -0.87 4.95 -2.35
C GLY A 53 -0.15 5.05 -3.70
N ALA A 54 0.34 6.25 -4.06
CA ALA A 54 1.13 6.45 -5.27
C ALA A 54 2.47 5.70 -5.22
N SER A 55 3.18 5.74 -4.08
CA SER A 55 4.42 4.99 -3.87
C SER A 55 4.21 3.48 -3.98
N LEU A 56 3.19 2.93 -3.31
CA LEU A 56 2.90 1.49 -3.39
C LEU A 56 2.50 1.06 -4.81
N THR A 57 1.68 1.88 -5.49
CA THR A 57 1.32 1.67 -6.90
C THR A 57 2.54 1.65 -7.82
N PHE A 58 3.52 2.51 -7.56
CA PHE A 58 4.81 2.50 -8.27
C PHE A 58 5.59 1.20 -7.98
N GLY A 59 5.64 0.79 -6.70
CA GLY A 59 6.31 -0.43 -6.26
C GLY A 59 5.77 -1.68 -6.95
N PHE A 60 4.45 -1.81 -7.11
CA PHE A 60 3.82 -2.98 -7.74
C PHE A 60 4.37 -3.27 -9.15
N ARG A 61 4.63 -2.22 -9.94
CA ARG A 61 5.14 -2.30 -11.32
C ARG A 61 6.66 -2.26 -11.43
N HIS A 62 7.37 -2.25 -10.32
CA HIS A 62 8.82 -2.07 -10.33
C HIS A 62 9.51 -3.32 -10.93
N TYR A 63 10.53 -3.10 -11.76
CA TYR A 63 11.28 -4.18 -12.43
C TYR A 63 12.04 -5.08 -11.44
N ASP A 64 12.45 -4.50 -10.31
CA ASP A 64 13.08 -5.23 -9.21
C ASP A 64 12.03 -5.97 -8.40
N THR A 65 12.09 -7.31 -8.45
CA THR A 65 11.15 -8.21 -7.76
C THR A 65 11.15 -8.03 -6.26
N ILE A 66 12.27 -7.58 -5.65
CA ILE A 66 12.35 -7.30 -4.22
C ILE A 66 11.47 -6.10 -3.88
N ILE A 67 11.55 -5.02 -4.66
CA ILE A 67 10.75 -3.81 -4.43
C ILE A 67 9.26 -4.10 -4.66
N SER A 68 8.93 -4.83 -5.73
CA SER A 68 7.54 -5.22 -6.02
C SER A 68 6.97 -6.10 -4.91
N ARG A 69 7.73 -7.09 -4.43
CA ARG A 69 7.34 -7.94 -3.30
C ARG A 69 7.12 -7.13 -2.04
N THR A 70 8.09 -6.31 -1.63
CA THR A 70 7.95 -5.50 -0.41
C THR A 70 6.75 -4.57 -0.51
N ALA A 71 6.51 -3.92 -1.66
CA ALA A 71 5.33 -3.07 -1.84
C ALA A 71 4.01 -3.84 -1.65
N LEU A 72 3.92 -5.08 -2.17
CA LEU A 72 2.74 -5.93 -2.02
C LEU A 72 2.55 -6.44 -0.58
N GLU A 73 3.63 -6.84 0.08
CA GLU A 73 3.62 -7.22 1.50
C GLU A 73 3.18 -6.05 2.37
N THR A 74 3.68 -4.85 2.08
CA THR A 74 3.28 -3.62 2.74
C THR A 74 1.80 -3.29 2.53
N ALA A 75 1.29 -3.48 1.31
CA ALA A 75 -0.14 -3.30 1.02
C ALA A 75 -1.02 -4.33 1.76
N TYR A 76 -0.58 -5.59 1.84
CA TYR A 76 -1.22 -6.62 2.64
C TYR A 76 -1.28 -6.22 4.12
N ASN A 77 -0.15 -5.78 4.68
CA ASN A 77 -0.06 -5.35 6.08
C ASN A 77 -1.02 -4.19 6.35
N LEU A 78 -1.06 -3.18 5.48
CA LEU A 78 -2.02 -2.07 5.57
C LEU A 78 -3.47 -2.54 5.60
N ALA A 79 -3.84 -3.42 4.67
CA ALA A 79 -5.19 -3.96 4.58
C ALA A 79 -5.58 -4.73 5.85
N ARG A 80 -4.68 -5.60 6.33
CA ARG A 80 -4.85 -6.37 7.56
C ARG A 80 -5.01 -5.46 8.79
N ARG A 81 -4.25 -4.37 8.87
CA ARG A 81 -4.36 -3.41 9.99
C ARG A 81 -5.66 -2.62 9.92
N PHE A 82 -6.11 -2.25 8.73
CA PHE A 82 -7.40 -1.60 8.54
C PHE A 82 -8.54 -2.52 8.98
N SER A 83 -8.55 -3.79 8.55
CA SER A 83 -9.58 -4.74 8.97
C SER A 83 -9.56 -5.06 10.47
N GLN A 84 -8.40 -4.92 11.13
CA GLN A 84 -8.25 -5.10 12.58
C GLN A 84 -8.69 -3.86 13.38
N MET A 85 -8.79 -2.69 12.74
CA MET A 85 -9.38 -1.53 13.39
C MET A 85 -10.87 -1.81 13.59
N GLY A 86 -11.36 -1.80 14.82
CA GLY A 86 -12.77 -2.08 15.12
C GLY A 86 -13.73 -1.15 14.35
N ALA A 87 -15.01 -1.52 14.28
CA ALA A 87 -16.04 -0.76 13.55
C ALA A 87 -16.12 0.72 14.00
N ASP A 88 -15.87 1.01 15.27
CA ASP A 88 -15.85 2.38 15.82
C ASP A 88 -14.66 3.22 15.31
N ALA A 89 -13.55 2.55 14.98
CA ALA A 89 -12.39 3.15 14.34
C ALA A 89 -12.57 3.26 12.83
N HIS A 90 -13.46 2.50 12.19
CA HIS A 90 -13.83 2.70 10.78
C HIS A 90 -14.74 3.91 10.58
N ALA A 91 -15.61 4.21 11.55
CA ALA A 91 -16.44 5.42 11.54
C ALA A 91 -15.62 6.70 11.75
N SER A 92 -14.47 6.59 12.42
CA SER A 92 -13.49 7.66 12.60
C SER A 92 -12.24 7.52 11.70
N ALA A 93 -12.17 6.46 10.90
CA ALA A 93 -11.12 6.27 9.93
C ALA A 93 -11.29 7.38 8.90
N ASP A 94 -10.26 8.22 8.84
CA ASP A 94 -10.23 9.35 7.94
C ASP A 94 -10.53 8.86 6.52
N ALA A 95 -11.37 9.57 5.77
CA ALA A 95 -11.79 9.17 4.42
C ALA A 95 -10.59 8.84 3.50
N GLY A 96 -9.40 9.38 3.82
CA GLY A 96 -8.12 9.06 3.21
C GLY A 96 -7.67 7.59 3.31
N ALA A 97 -7.89 6.90 4.44
CA ALA A 97 -7.45 5.51 4.61
C ALA A 97 -8.31 4.53 3.80
N LEU A 98 -9.63 4.74 3.80
CA LEU A 98 -10.56 3.95 3.00
C LEU A 98 -10.30 4.15 1.49
N THR A 99 -10.12 5.40 1.06
CA THR A 99 -9.78 5.70 -0.34
C THR A 99 -8.41 5.13 -0.74
N LEU A 100 -7.41 5.12 0.16
CA LEU A 100 -6.13 4.45 -0.06
C LEU A 100 -6.33 2.95 -0.32
N ILE A 101 -7.13 2.26 0.50
CA ILE A 101 -7.30 0.82 0.33
C ILE A 101 -8.08 0.49 -0.95
N GLN A 102 -9.12 1.26 -1.27
CA GLN A 102 -9.87 1.11 -2.52
C GLN A 102 -8.99 1.36 -3.76
N THR A 103 -8.13 2.38 -3.72
CA THR A 103 -7.19 2.67 -4.82
C THR A 103 -6.14 1.57 -4.97
N LEU A 104 -5.61 1.03 -3.87
CA LEU A 104 -4.70 -0.13 -3.92
C LEU A 104 -5.39 -1.38 -4.47
N LEU A 105 -6.61 -1.69 -4.04
CA LEU A 105 -7.36 -2.85 -4.53
C LEU A 105 -7.64 -2.75 -6.03
N SER A 106 -8.22 -1.64 -6.48
CA SER A 106 -8.50 -1.41 -7.90
C SER A 106 -7.24 -1.45 -8.75
N ARG A 107 -6.14 -0.86 -8.25
CA ARG A 107 -4.87 -0.84 -8.97
C ARG A 107 -4.24 -2.23 -9.07
N LEU A 108 -4.16 -2.95 -7.96
CA LEU A 108 -3.57 -4.28 -7.91
C LEU A 108 -4.36 -5.27 -8.78
N LEU A 109 -5.70 -5.19 -8.76
CA LEU A 109 -6.56 -5.96 -9.65
C LEU A 109 -6.25 -5.68 -11.12
N LEU A 110 -6.15 -4.40 -11.50
CA LEU A 110 -5.83 -4.00 -12.87
C LEU A 110 -4.45 -4.48 -13.32
N GLU A 111 -3.45 -4.48 -12.42
CA GLU A 111 -2.13 -5.01 -12.77
C GLU A 111 -2.10 -6.54 -12.93
N LEU A 112 -2.85 -7.27 -12.11
CA LEU A 112 -2.97 -8.72 -12.21
C LEU A 112 -3.72 -9.14 -13.47
N VAL A 113 -4.88 -8.53 -13.74
CA VAL A 113 -5.66 -8.75 -14.97
C VAL A 113 -4.82 -8.37 -16.20
N GLY A 114 -4.08 -7.26 -16.11
CA GLY A 114 -3.18 -6.81 -17.17
C GLY A 114 -1.91 -7.64 -17.34
N ARG A 115 -1.66 -8.66 -16.50
CA ARG A 115 -0.42 -9.48 -16.47
C ARG A 115 0.86 -8.63 -16.42
N ARG A 116 0.80 -7.48 -15.72
CA ARG A 116 1.91 -6.52 -15.60
C ARG A 116 2.80 -6.77 -14.39
N LEU A 117 2.38 -7.65 -13.48
CA LEU A 117 3.21 -8.11 -12.38
C LEU A 117 4.22 -9.15 -12.85
N HIS A 118 5.38 -9.12 -12.21
CA HIS A 118 6.39 -10.15 -12.39
C HIS A 118 5.88 -11.51 -11.86
N PRO A 119 6.04 -12.62 -12.61
CA PRO A 119 5.49 -13.93 -12.23
C PRO A 119 5.95 -14.39 -10.84
N ASP A 120 7.22 -14.18 -10.49
CA ASP A 120 7.80 -14.55 -9.19
C ASP A 120 7.22 -13.81 -7.96
N VAL A 121 6.38 -12.81 -8.21
CA VAL A 121 5.75 -11.99 -7.15
C VAL A 121 4.23 -12.23 -7.10
N VAL A 122 3.64 -12.81 -8.15
CA VAL A 122 2.21 -13.14 -8.21
C VAL A 122 1.85 -14.11 -7.09
N ASP A 123 2.65 -15.18 -6.96
CA ASP A 123 2.51 -16.16 -5.89
C ASP A 123 3.76 -16.14 -5.00
N PRO A 124 3.66 -15.88 -3.67
CA PRO A 124 2.47 -15.69 -2.84
C PRO A 124 2.07 -14.23 -2.55
N ALA A 125 2.91 -13.24 -2.90
CA ALA A 125 2.76 -11.88 -2.38
C ALA A 125 1.54 -11.13 -2.93
N ALA A 126 1.31 -11.18 -4.25
CA ALA A 126 0.16 -10.50 -4.85
C ALA A 126 -1.17 -11.15 -4.46
N GLY A 127 -1.22 -12.47 -4.40
CA GLY A 127 -2.41 -13.21 -3.93
C GLY A 127 -2.79 -12.84 -2.49
N ASN A 128 -1.82 -12.84 -1.57
CA ASN A 128 -2.05 -12.45 -0.18
C ASN A 128 -2.52 -10.99 -0.07
N ALA A 129 -1.86 -10.08 -0.79
CA ALA A 129 -2.24 -8.67 -0.79
C ALA A 129 -3.66 -8.46 -1.33
N LEU A 130 -4.03 -9.11 -2.43
CA LEU A 130 -5.38 -9.04 -2.99
C LEU A 130 -6.43 -9.53 -1.98
N LEU A 131 -6.21 -10.71 -1.38
CA LEU A 131 -7.12 -11.26 -0.39
C LEU A 131 -7.25 -10.34 0.84
N GLY A 132 -6.12 -9.82 1.34
CA GLY A 132 -6.12 -8.86 2.45
C GLY A 132 -6.93 -7.60 2.13
N LEU A 133 -6.76 -7.05 0.92
CA LEU A 133 -7.48 -5.85 0.47
C LEU A 133 -8.99 -6.10 0.28
N ILE A 134 -9.38 -7.27 -0.21
CA ILE A 134 -10.80 -7.66 -0.32
C ILE A 134 -11.43 -7.78 1.08
N VAL A 135 -10.74 -8.43 2.02
CA VAL A 135 -11.23 -8.57 3.41
C VAL A 135 -11.33 -7.22 4.10
N ALA A 136 -10.44 -6.27 3.79
CA ALA A 136 -10.47 -4.93 4.33
C ALA A 136 -11.67 -4.10 3.81
N VAL A 137 -12.07 -4.27 2.55
CA VAL A 137 -13.19 -3.52 1.95
C VAL A 137 -14.10 -4.45 1.13
N PRO A 138 -14.87 -5.33 1.80
CA PRO A 138 -15.65 -6.36 1.12
C PRO A 138 -16.78 -5.78 0.26
N GLN A 139 -17.31 -4.61 0.65
CA GLN A 139 -18.40 -3.93 -0.05
C GLN A 139 -17.98 -3.34 -1.41
N TYR A 140 -16.68 -3.06 -1.62
CA TYR A 140 -16.19 -2.43 -2.84
C TYR A 140 -15.81 -3.44 -3.93
N TRP A 141 -15.50 -4.68 -3.55
CA TRP A 141 -15.17 -5.75 -4.48
C TRP A 141 -16.22 -6.03 -5.57
N PRO A 142 -17.53 -6.22 -5.25
CA PRO A 142 -18.52 -6.53 -6.27
C PRO A 142 -18.68 -5.42 -7.32
N ALA A 143 -18.39 -4.16 -6.98
CA ALA A 143 -18.44 -3.04 -7.93
C ALA A 143 -17.27 -3.03 -8.92
N LEU A 144 -16.14 -3.70 -8.59
CA LEU A 144 -14.95 -3.75 -9.45
C LEU A 144 -14.95 -4.92 -10.45
N VAL A 145 -15.78 -5.94 -10.22
CA VAL A 145 -15.80 -7.20 -11.00
C VAL A 145 -16.90 -7.21 -12.07
N GLN A 146 -17.79 -6.22 -12.06
CA GLN A 146 -18.83 -6.02 -13.08
C GLN A 146 -18.27 -5.44 -14.38
#